data_AF-A0A3N5WZ40-F1
#
_entry.id   AF-A0A3N5WZ40-F1
#
_cell.length_a   1.000
_cell.length_b   1.000
_cell.length_c   1.000
_cell.angle_alpha   90.00
_cell.angle_beta   90.00
_cell.angle_gamma   90.00
#
_symmetry.space_group_name_H-M   'P 1'
#
loop_
_entity.id
_entity.type
_entity.pdbx_description
1 polymer ?
#
loop_
_entity_poly.entity_id
_entity_poly.type
_entity_poly.pdbx_seq_one_letter_code
_entity_poly.pdbx_strand_id
1 'polypeptide(L)'
;MRKPASVESMFVVARRRTPPDIIDWAIEHPTVIADRFEVLATWIPLPDGGEIPILGSTGDGSVRVVDRLEEETATFYRQGRIVSFLRSRTDWLQRAFPERHLDPGRGLHLILLGEDFTPSFIDAMAGLALSELVLLRVRDLESADGKRIVLVERERSRMKLFDTVSSPRALASEEEEFFRRLEEEREGLRPQEEAG
;
A
#
# COMPACT_ATOMS: atom_id res chain seq x y z
N MET A 1 -5.66 -26.47 -3.30
CA MET A 1 -4.43 -26.10 -4.03
C MET A 1 -4.56 -24.64 -4.45
N ARG A 2 -3.85 -23.70 -3.80
CA ARG A 2 -3.80 -22.29 -4.23
C ARG A 2 -2.90 -22.19 -5.47
N LYS A 3 -3.36 -21.53 -6.53
CA LYS A 3 -2.52 -21.20 -7.70
C LYS A 3 -1.40 -20.24 -7.26
N PRO A 4 -0.16 -20.38 -7.75
CA PRO A 4 0.89 -19.40 -7.47
C PRO A 4 0.48 -18.03 -8.03
N ALA A 5 0.81 -16.97 -7.29
CA ALA A 5 0.69 -15.59 -7.74
C ALA A 5 1.40 -15.44 -9.10
N SER A 6 0.72 -14.89 -10.10
CA SER A 6 1.32 -14.64 -11.40
C SER A 6 2.13 -13.36 -11.35
N VAL A 7 3.45 -13.45 -11.51
CA VAL A 7 4.31 -12.29 -11.74
C VAL A 7 3.90 -11.67 -13.07
N GLU A 8 3.33 -10.46 -13.05
CA GLU A 8 2.78 -9.82 -14.25
C GLU A 8 3.84 -9.07 -15.07
N SER A 9 4.91 -8.62 -14.41
CA SER A 9 5.96 -7.80 -15.04
C SER A 9 7.20 -7.72 -14.16
N MET A 10 8.37 -7.76 -14.78
CA MET A 10 9.68 -7.63 -14.14
C MET A 10 10.42 -6.42 -14.71
N PHE A 11 10.85 -5.51 -13.84
CA PHE A 11 11.63 -4.34 -14.23
C PHE A 11 13.05 -4.45 -13.64
N VAL A 12 14.04 -4.14 -14.46
CA VAL A 12 15.46 -4.14 -14.09
C VAL A 12 15.98 -2.72 -14.20
N VAL A 13 16.36 -2.11 -13.07
CA VAL A 13 16.96 -0.77 -13.03
C VAL A 13 18.40 -0.87 -12.56
N ALA A 14 19.36 -0.63 -13.46
CA ALA A 14 20.78 -0.63 -13.12
C ALA A 14 21.19 0.70 -12.43
N ARG A 15 21.82 0.61 -11.25
CA ARG A 15 22.26 1.75 -10.43
C ARG A 15 23.77 1.71 -10.17
N ARG A 16 24.40 2.90 -10.15
CA ARG A 16 25.85 3.09 -9.91
C ARG A 16 26.21 3.46 -8.45
N ARG A 17 25.24 3.61 -7.53
CA ARG A 17 25.44 4.01 -6.12
C ARG A 17 24.42 3.33 -5.19
N THR A 18 24.74 3.25 -3.89
CA THR A 18 23.85 2.80 -2.79
C THR A 18 22.46 3.42 -2.92
N PRO A 19 21.35 2.70 -2.66
CA PRO A 19 20.03 3.28 -2.88
C PRO A 19 19.83 4.49 -1.96
N PRO A 20 19.35 5.63 -2.48
CA PRO A 20 18.49 6.48 -1.67
C PRO A 20 17.26 5.67 -1.20
N ASP A 21 16.52 6.20 -0.24
CA ASP A 21 15.33 5.55 0.30
C ASP A 21 14.43 4.96 -0.81
N ILE A 22 13.78 3.82 -0.57
CA ILE A 22 12.93 3.17 -1.59
C ILE A 22 11.82 4.09 -2.12
N ILE A 23 11.38 5.06 -1.31
CA ILE A 23 10.46 6.12 -1.71
C ILE A 23 11.14 7.09 -2.69
N ASP A 24 12.36 7.52 -2.42
CA ASP A 24 13.13 8.38 -3.34
C ASP A 24 13.32 7.69 -4.70
N TRP A 25 13.63 6.39 -4.69
CA TRP A 25 13.68 5.58 -5.91
C TRP A 25 12.35 5.63 -6.69
N ALA A 26 11.22 5.51 -5.99
CA ALA A 26 9.90 5.52 -6.62
C ALA A 26 9.54 6.88 -7.21
N ILE A 27 9.98 7.97 -6.58
CA ILE A 27 9.84 9.34 -7.10
C ILE A 27 10.64 9.52 -8.39
N GLU A 28 11.86 8.98 -8.46
CA GLU A 28 12.73 9.06 -9.64
C GLU A 28 12.27 8.15 -10.80
N HIS A 29 11.50 7.10 -10.50
CA HIS A 29 11.09 6.09 -11.47
C HIS A 29 9.55 5.85 -11.49
N PRO A 30 8.73 6.90 -11.69
CA PRO A 30 7.27 6.81 -11.54
C PRO A 30 6.64 5.85 -12.55
N THR A 31 7.23 5.66 -13.73
CA THR A 31 6.73 4.73 -14.75
C THR A 31 6.87 3.27 -14.34
N VAL A 32 7.76 2.94 -13.41
CA VAL A 32 7.88 1.57 -12.86
C VAL A 32 6.75 1.28 -11.87
N ILE A 33 6.23 2.33 -11.23
CA ILE A 33 5.14 2.25 -10.25
C ILE A 33 3.80 1.94 -10.94
N ALA A 34 3.44 2.74 -11.95
CA ALA A 34 2.29 2.49 -12.80
C ALA A 34 2.43 3.22 -14.15
N ASP A 35 1.76 2.69 -15.18
CA ASP A 35 1.74 3.31 -16.50
C ASP A 35 1.10 4.70 -16.43
N ARG A 36 1.80 5.69 -17.00
CA ARG A 36 1.38 7.10 -16.98
C ARG A 36 1.12 7.64 -15.58
N PHE A 37 1.79 7.08 -14.58
CA PHE A 37 1.75 7.60 -13.22
C PHE A 37 2.47 8.94 -13.16
N GLU A 38 1.81 9.91 -12.54
CA GLU A 38 2.34 11.23 -12.26
C GLU A 38 2.33 11.47 -10.76
N VAL A 39 3.49 11.83 -10.22
CA VAL A 39 3.63 12.27 -8.83
C VAL A 39 3.06 13.67 -8.71
N LEU A 40 2.09 13.85 -7.81
CA LEU A 40 1.42 15.12 -7.57
C LEU A 40 1.99 15.84 -6.34
N ALA A 41 2.26 15.09 -5.29
CA ALA A 41 2.86 15.60 -4.06
C ALA A 41 3.58 14.48 -3.31
N THR A 42 4.52 14.86 -2.46
CA THR A 42 5.28 13.96 -1.59
C THR A 42 5.28 14.48 -0.16
N TRP A 43 5.44 13.57 0.80
CA TRP A 43 5.54 13.86 2.23
C TRP A 43 4.40 14.75 2.75
N ILE A 44 3.16 14.37 2.41
CA ILE A 44 1.98 15.14 2.79
C ILE A 44 1.68 14.90 4.26
N PRO A 45 1.71 15.92 5.12
CA PRO A 45 1.48 15.74 6.54
C PRO A 45 0.03 15.34 6.81
N LEU A 46 -0.13 14.32 7.66
CA LEU A 46 -1.39 13.91 8.24
C LEU A 46 -1.63 14.68 9.56
N PRO A 47 -2.89 14.91 9.95
CA PRO A 47 -3.23 15.65 11.17
C PRO A 47 -2.69 15.05 12.48
N ASP A 48 -2.38 13.77 12.47
CA ASP A 48 -1.89 12.99 13.61
C ASP A 48 -0.36 12.85 13.63
N GLY A 49 0.36 13.59 12.77
CA GLY A 49 1.82 13.59 12.71
C GLY A 49 2.43 12.50 11.82
N GLY A 50 1.62 11.67 11.16
CA GLY A 50 2.10 10.81 10.06
C GLY A 50 2.26 11.58 8.75
N GLU A 51 2.73 10.89 7.70
CA GLU A 51 2.86 11.48 6.36
C GLU A 51 2.42 10.48 5.28
N ILE A 52 1.94 11.00 4.15
CA ILE A 52 1.77 10.24 2.90
C ILE A 52 3.04 10.43 2.07
N PRO A 53 3.85 9.38 1.84
CA PRO A 53 5.13 9.55 1.16
C PRO A 53 4.99 10.05 -0.28
N ILE A 54 4.08 9.43 -1.04
CA ILE A 54 3.78 9.85 -2.42
C ILE A 54 2.27 9.79 -2.63
N LEU A 55 1.73 10.90 -3.13
CA LEU A 55 0.42 10.97 -3.73
C LEU A 55 0.59 11.25 -5.21
N GLY A 56 -0.06 10.45 -6.04
CA GLY A 56 -0.08 10.66 -7.47
C GLY A 56 -1.39 10.29 -8.12
N SER A 57 -1.40 10.35 -9.44
CA SER A 57 -2.54 9.98 -10.25
C SER A 57 -2.11 9.28 -11.53
N THR A 58 -3.05 8.57 -12.15
CA THR A 58 -2.91 8.13 -13.54
C THR A 58 -3.86 8.92 -14.44
N GLY A 59 -3.66 8.84 -15.76
CA GLY A 59 -4.43 9.62 -16.74
C GLY A 59 -5.95 9.34 -16.76
N ASP A 60 -6.44 8.36 -16.00
CA ASP A 60 -7.86 8.08 -15.76
C ASP A 60 -8.44 8.86 -14.56
N GLY A 61 -7.63 9.67 -13.88
CA GLY A 61 -8.02 10.45 -12.71
C GLY A 61 -8.10 9.65 -11.40
N SER A 62 -7.66 8.38 -11.40
CA SER A 62 -7.59 7.60 -10.16
C SER A 62 -6.50 8.12 -9.23
N VAL A 63 -6.78 8.09 -7.93
CA VAL A 63 -5.84 8.53 -6.90
C VAL A 63 -4.98 7.35 -6.50
N ARG A 64 -3.65 7.52 -6.52
CA ARG A 64 -2.70 6.49 -6.10
C ARG A 64 -1.87 6.99 -4.93
N VAL A 65 -1.81 6.17 -3.89
CA VAL A 65 -0.87 6.34 -2.78
C VAL A 65 0.27 5.35 -2.99
N VAL A 66 1.51 5.80 -2.86
CA VAL A 66 2.68 4.92 -2.81
C VAL A 66 3.32 5.06 -1.43
N ASP A 67 3.56 3.92 -0.80
CA ASP A 67 4.17 3.85 0.52
C ASP A 67 5.10 2.63 0.61
N ARG A 68 6.02 2.65 1.58
CA ARG A 68 6.94 1.55 1.86
C ARG A 68 6.38 0.66 2.97
N LEU A 69 6.54 -0.64 2.80
CA LEU A 69 6.34 -1.59 3.87
C LEU A 69 7.45 -1.42 4.90
N GLU A 70 7.06 -1.21 6.15
CA GLU A 70 7.96 -1.29 7.30
C GLU A 70 7.63 -2.58 8.06
N GLU A 71 6.99 -2.47 9.21
CA GLU A 71 6.35 -3.60 9.88
C GLU A 71 4.89 -3.69 9.41
N GLU A 72 4.39 -4.91 9.15
CA GLU A 72 3.09 -5.14 8.50
C GLU A 72 1.91 -4.55 9.30
N THR A 73 1.91 -4.72 10.62
CA THR A 73 0.85 -4.21 11.50
C THR A 73 0.84 -2.67 11.51
N ALA A 74 1.99 -2.05 11.72
CA ALA A 74 2.16 -0.60 11.69
C ALA A 74 1.79 -0.03 10.31
N THR A 75 2.17 -0.72 9.24
CA THR A 75 1.82 -0.35 7.87
C THR A 75 0.31 -0.41 7.68
N PHE A 76 -0.36 -1.48 8.09
CA PHE A 76 -1.82 -1.61 8.00
C PHE A 76 -2.55 -0.44 8.67
N TYR A 77 -2.21 -0.12 9.92
CA TYR A 77 -2.83 1.00 10.63
C TYR A 77 -2.50 2.35 9.99
N ARG A 78 -1.28 2.54 9.48
CA ARG A 78 -0.92 3.74 8.72
C ARG A 78 -1.77 3.86 7.45
N GLN A 79 -1.92 2.80 6.69
CA GLN A 79 -2.73 2.82 5.46
C GLN A 79 -4.21 3.08 5.74
N GLY A 80 -4.78 2.47 6.78
CA GLY A 80 -6.16 2.75 7.18
C GLY A 80 -6.39 4.24 7.48
N ARG A 81 -5.43 4.89 8.15
CA ARG A 81 -5.50 6.35 8.42
C ARG A 81 -5.39 7.18 7.14
N ILE A 82 -4.47 6.85 6.24
CA ILE A 82 -4.30 7.54 4.95
C ILE A 82 -5.58 7.42 4.11
N VAL A 83 -6.12 6.21 3.99
CA VAL A 83 -7.36 5.93 3.25
C VAL A 83 -8.52 6.74 3.82
N SER A 84 -8.70 6.73 5.14
CA SER A 84 -9.74 7.50 5.84
C SER A 84 -9.57 9.01 5.63
N PHE A 85 -8.34 9.51 5.72
CA PHE A 85 -8.02 10.92 5.46
C PHE A 85 -8.39 11.35 4.04
N LEU A 86 -7.96 10.60 3.03
CA LEU A 86 -8.22 10.95 1.63
C LEU A 86 -9.71 10.89 1.28
N ARG A 87 -10.44 9.92 1.84
CA ARG A 87 -11.90 9.79 1.65
C ARG A 87 -12.70 10.89 2.34
N SER A 88 -12.27 11.32 3.52
CA SER A 88 -12.96 12.39 4.26
C SER A 88 -12.64 13.80 3.74
N ARG A 89 -11.66 13.94 2.84
CA ARG A 89 -11.18 15.24 2.34
C ARG A 89 -11.09 15.31 0.80
N THR A 90 -12.09 14.78 0.11
CA THR A 90 -12.20 14.87 -1.36
C THR A 90 -12.10 16.31 -1.87
N ASP A 91 -12.76 17.25 -1.19
CA ASP A 91 -12.75 18.67 -1.56
C ASP A 91 -11.37 19.31 -1.44
N TRP A 92 -10.51 18.80 -0.55
CA TRP A 92 -9.13 19.26 -0.46
C TRP A 92 -8.33 18.79 -1.67
N LEU A 93 -8.45 17.52 -2.07
CA LEU A 93 -7.78 16.99 -3.27
C LEU A 93 -8.18 17.77 -4.53
N GLN A 94 -9.47 18.04 -4.69
CA GLN A 94 -9.98 18.80 -5.83
C GLN A 94 -9.49 20.25 -5.84
N ARG A 95 -9.31 20.88 -4.68
CA ARG A 95 -8.75 22.24 -4.59
C ARG A 95 -7.24 22.27 -4.78
N ALA A 96 -6.54 21.25 -4.30
CA ALA A 96 -5.08 21.14 -4.44
C ALA A 96 -4.66 20.83 -5.88
N PHE A 97 -5.47 20.05 -6.61
CA PHE A 97 -5.18 19.58 -7.97
C PHE A 97 -6.40 19.75 -8.90
N PRO A 98 -6.86 20.99 -9.13
CA PRO A 98 -8.13 21.26 -9.82
C PRO A 98 -8.15 20.77 -11.27
N GLU A 99 -7.01 20.74 -11.95
CA GLU A 99 -6.88 20.29 -13.33
C GLU A 99 -6.96 18.76 -13.50
N ARG A 100 -6.83 18.01 -12.40
CA ARG A 100 -6.72 16.54 -12.42
C ARG A 100 -8.03 15.81 -12.17
N HIS A 101 -9.06 16.52 -11.72
CA HIS A 101 -10.39 15.93 -11.43
C HIS A 101 -10.31 14.69 -10.52
N LEU A 102 -9.44 14.76 -9.50
CA LEU A 102 -9.20 13.65 -8.58
C LEU A 102 -10.46 13.35 -7.77
N ASP A 103 -10.81 12.06 -7.70
CA ASP A 103 -11.93 11.58 -6.92
C ASP A 103 -11.59 10.21 -6.31
N PRO A 104 -11.25 10.14 -5.01
CA PRO A 104 -11.04 8.89 -4.29
C PRO A 104 -12.24 7.95 -4.31
N GLY A 105 -13.45 8.47 -4.54
CA GLY A 105 -14.68 7.67 -4.71
C GLY A 105 -14.75 6.97 -6.07
N ARG A 106 -14.05 7.49 -7.10
CA ARG A 106 -13.88 6.81 -8.40
C ARG A 106 -12.78 5.76 -8.38
N GLY A 107 -11.78 5.97 -7.52
CA GLY A 107 -10.88 4.91 -7.14
C GLY A 107 -9.70 5.40 -6.33
N LEU A 108 -9.48 4.74 -5.18
CA LEU A 108 -8.27 4.89 -4.38
C LEU A 108 -7.46 3.61 -4.47
N HIS A 109 -6.27 3.75 -5.06
CA HIS A 109 -5.35 2.64 -5.29
C HIS A 109 -4.17 2.81 -4.34
N LEU A 110 -3.77 1.72 -3.71
CA LEU A 110 -2.57 1.68 -2.89
C LEU A 110 -1.48 0.87 -3.59
N ILE A 111 -0.27 1.40 -3.57
CA ILE A 111 0.93 0.73 -4.05
C ILE A 111 1.90 0.61 -2.87
N LEU A 112 2.19 -0.61 -2.46
CA LEU A 112 3.15 -0.88 -1.39
C LEU A 112 4.47 -1.38 -1.97
N LEU A 113 5.58 -0.78 -1.52
CA LEU A 113 6.94 -1.16 -1.87
C LEU A 113 7.56 -1.94 -0.70
N GLY A 114 8.02 -3.15 -0.91
CA GLY A 114 8.62 -3.97 0.16
C GLY A 114 9.45 -5.10 -0.39
N GLU A 115 10.20 -5.82 0.45
CA GLU A 115 10.96 -6.99 -0.03
C GLU A 115 10.07 -8.23 -0.17
N ASP A 116 9.23 -8.47 0.84
CA ASP A 116 8.28 -9.58 0.92
C ASP A 116 6.99 -9.13 1.63
N PHE A 117 5.88 -9.81 1.34
CA PHE A 117 4.56 -9.55 1.93
C PHE A 117 3.95 -10.87 2.38
N THR A 118 3.45 -10.95 3.61
CA THR A 118 2.77 -12.15 4.09
C THR A 118 1.36 -12.24 3.53
N PRO A 119 0.85 -13.45 3.24
CA PRO A 119 -0.54 -13.62 2.80
C PRO A 119 -1.57 -13.03 3.78
N SER A 120 -1.33 -13.14 5.09
CA SER A 120 -2.19 -12.56 6.12
C SER A 120 -2.27 -11.04 6.04
N PHE A 121 -1.16 -10.37 5.79
CA PHE A 121 -1.14 -8.93 5.60
C PHE A 121 -1.90 -8.52 4.34
N ILE A 122 -1.70 -9.25 3.22
CA ILE A 122 -2.43 -8.99 1.97
C ILE A 122 -3.95 -9.14 2.19
N ASP A 123 -4.36 -10.19 2.90
CA ASP A 123 -5.76 -10.44 3.24
C ASP A 123 -6.31 -9.34 4.17
N ALA A 124 -5.53 -8.85 5.14
CA ALA A 124 -5.94 -7.74 6.01
C ALA A 124 -6.12 -6.42 5.23
N MET A 125 -5.18 -6.11 4.32
CA MET A 125 -5.24 -4.92 3.46
C MET A 125 -6.50 -4.89 2.57
N ALA A 126 -7.09 -6.05 2.28
CA ALA A 126 -8.37 -6.14 1.58
C ALA A 126 -9.53 -5.46 2.34
N GLY A 127 -9.45 -5.37 3.67
CA GLY A 127 -10.44 -4.71 4.52
C GLY A 127 -10.51 -3.20 4.34
N LEU A 128 -9.51 -2.55 3.73
CA LEU A 128 -9.48 -1.09 3.55
C LEU A 128 -10.40 -0.57 2.42
N ALA A 129 -11.16 -1.47 1.77
CA ALA A 129 -12.08 -1.18 0.67
C ALA A 129 -11.41 -0.41 -0.50
N LEU A 130 -10.13 -0.68 -0.78
CA LEU A 130 -9.37 -0.09 -1.87
C LEU A 130 -9.94 -0.52 -3.23
N SER A 131 -9.77 0.31 -4.25
CA SER A 131 -10.11 -0.05 -5.64
C SER A 131 -9.08 -1.00 -6.26
N GLU A 132 -7.82 -0.84 -5.88
CA GLU A 132 -6.72 -1.73 -6.26
C GLU A 132 -5.65 -1.70 -5.17
N LEU A 133 -5.09 -2.88 -4.87
CA LEU A 133 -3.85 -3.02 -4.12
C LEU A 133 -2.78 -3.58 -5.07
N VAL A 134 -1.70 -2.83 -5.24
CA VAL A 134 -0.54 -3.25 -6.00
C VAL A 134 0.63 -3.45 -5.04
N LEU A 135 1.23 -4.62 -5.10
CA LEU A 135 2.42 -4.93 -4.31
C LEU A 135 3.61 -4.95 -5.26
N LEU A 136 4.61 -4.12 -4.97
CA LEU A 136 5.87 -4.09 -5.69
C LEU A 136 6.93 -4.66 -4.78
N ARG A 137 7.39 -5.87 -5.09
CA ARG A 137 8.53 -6.46 -4.40
C ARG A 137 9.78 -5.85 -4.99
N VAL A 138 10.53 -5.11 -4.17
CA VAL A 138 11.71 -4.38 -4.57
C VAL A 138 12.91 -5.02 -3.89
N ARG A 139 13.83 -5.57 -4.67
CA ARG A 139 15.06 -6.21 -4.15
C ARG A 139 16.28 -5.50 -4.73
N ASP A 140 17.20 -5.11 -3.86
CA ASP A 140 18.51 -4.61 -4.27
C ASP A 140 19.45 -5.81 -4.45
N LEU A 141 19.90 -6.03 -5.67
CA LEU A 141 20.75 -7.15 -6.05
C LEU A 141 22.09 -6.61 -6.52
N GLU A 142 23.18 -7.27 -6.16
CA GLU A 142 24.49 -7.01 -6.75
C GLU A 142 24.71 -7.95 -7.94
N SER A 143 25.03 -7.39 -9.10
CA SER A 143 25.37 -8.15 -10.30
C SER A 143 26.81 -8.67 -10.25
N ALA A 144 27.12 -9.64 -11.11
CA ALA A 144 28.47 -10.21 -11.21
C ALA A 144 29.56 -9.20 -11.59
N ASP A 145 29.21 -8.06 -12.18
CA ASP A 145 30.11 -6.95 -12.50
C ASP A 145 30.10 -5.82 -11.43
N GLY A 146 29.57 -6.10 -10.24
CA GLY A 146 29.55 -5.17 -9.10
C GLY A 146 28.59 -3.99 -9.26
N LYS A 147 27.65 -4.07 -10.21
CA LYS A 147 26.59 -3.06 -10.34
C LYS A 147 25.44 -3.42 -9.41
N ARG A 148 24.76 -2.41 -8.88
CA ARG A 148 23.51 -2.64 -8.16
C ARG A 148 22.35 -2.66 -9.14
N ILE A 149 21.44 -3.60 -8.95
CA ILE A 149 20.25 -3.81 -9.76
C ILE A 149 19.07 -3.78 -8.81
N VAL A 150 18.14 -2.88 -9.06
CA VAL A 150 16.83 -2.92 -8.40
C VAL A 150 15.93 -3.80 -9.25
N LEU A 151 15.59 -4.96 -8.69
CA LEU A 151 14.58 -5.85 -9.24
C LEU A 151 13.22 -5.44 -8.68
N VAL A 152 12.25 -5.21 -9.57
CA VAL A 152 10.87 -4.92 -9.18
C VAL A 152 9.96 -5.99 -9.75
N GLU A 153 9.34 -6.75 -8.87
CA GLU A 153 8.31 -7.73 -9.22
C GLU A 153 6.95 -7.17 -8.83
N ARG A 154 6.03 -7.12 -9.81
CA ARG A 154 4.67 -6.67 -9.58
C ARG A 154 3.75 -7.85 -9.32
N GLU A 155 3.13 -7.83 -8.15
CA GLU A 155 1.99 -8.67 -7.81
C GLU A 155 0.74 -7.79 -7.76
N ARG A 156 -0.12 -7.93 -8.78
CA ARG A 156 -1.47 -7.36 -8.69
C ARG A 156 -2.35 -8.35 -7.94
N SER A 157 -2.76 -7.97 -6.74
CA SER A 157 -3.91 -8.61 -6.14
C SER A 157 -5.15 -8.07 -6.84
N ARG A 158 -5.67 -8.83 -7.82
CA ARG A 158 -7.05 -8.64 -8.31
C ARG A 158 -7.98 -9.08 -7.18
N MET A 159 -8.16 -8.20 -6.20
CA MET A 159 -9.26 -8.33 -5.27
C MET A 159 -10.54 -8.32 -6.10
N LYS A 160 -11.27 -9.43 -6.11
CA LYS A 160 -12.65 -9.41 -6.57
C LYS A 160 -13.39 -8.55 -5.57
N LEU A 161 -13.63 -7.29 -5.91
CA LEU A 161 -14.66 -6.48 -5.27
C LEU A 161 -15.92 -7.34 -5.30
N PHE A 162 -16.36 -7.79 -4.13
CA PHE A 162 -17.64 -8.46 -4.03
C PHE A 162 -18.70 -7.48 -4.54
N ASP A 163 -19.47 -7.86 -5.55
CA ASP A 163 -20.73 -7.21 -5.96
C ASP A 163 -21.83 -7.34 -4.88
N THR A 164 -21.44 -7.47 -3.61
CA THR A 164 -22.38 -7.62 -2.51
C THR A 164 -22.54 -6.26 -1.86
N VAL A 165 -23.67 -5.64 -2.15
CA VAL A 165 -24.29 -4.62 -1.29
C VAL A 165 -24.53 -5.27 0.08
N SER A 166 -23.50 -5.34 0.91
CA SER A 166 -23.61 -5.83 2.28
C SER A 166 -24.00 -4.64 3.15
N SER A 167 -25.21 -4.73 3.70
CA SER A 167 -25.79 -3.74 4.62
C SER A 167 -24.78 -3.29 5.70
N PRO A 168 -24.74 -2.00 6.08
CA PRO A 168 -23.81 -1.45 7.08
C PRO A 168 -23.77 -2.20 8.43
N ARG A 169 -24.83 -2.95 8.76
CA ARG A 169 -24.88 -3.79 9.97
C ARG A 169 -24.03 -5.06 9.90
N ALA A 170 -23.81 -5.63 8.71
CA ALA A 170 -23.04 -6.87 8.56
C ALA A 170 -21.52 -6.63 8.67
N LEU A 171 -21.05 -5.48 8.15
CA LEU A 171 -19.65 -5.07 8.23
C LEU A 171 -19.23 -4.80 9.69
N ALA A 172 -20.09 -4.16 10.48
CA ALA A 172 -19.80 -3.87 11.88
C ALA A 172 -19.60 -5.15 12.72
N SER A 173 -20.39 -6.20 12.48
CA SER A 173 -20.28 -7.46 13.21
C SER A 173 -19.04 -8.28 12.82
N GLU A 174 -18.63 -8.24 11.55
CA GLU A 174 -17.44 -8.95 11.08
C GLU A 174 -16.16 -8.23 11.52
N GLU A 175 -16.18 -6.90 11.54
CA GLU A 175 -15.09 -6.05 12.03
C GLU A 175 -14.89 -6.22 13.54
N GLU A 176 -15.97 -6.25 14.33
CA GLU A 176 -15.92 -6.46 15.78
C GLU A 176 -15.42 -7.87 16.17
N GLU A 177 -15.78 -8.90 15.38
CA GLU A 177 -15.27 -10.26 15.60
C GLU A 177 -13.80 -10.41 15.19
N PHE A 178 -13.36 -9.70 14.16
CA PHE A 178 -11.96 -9.66 13.73
C PHE A 178 -11.06 -8.98 14.78
N PHE A 179 -11.48 -7.82 15.31
CA PHE A 179 -10.72 -7.13 16.36
C PHE A 179 -10.66 -7.93 17.67
N ARG A 180 -11.74 -8.64 18.05
CA ARG A 180 -11.74 -9.51 19.22
C ARG A 180 -10.69 -10.64 19.10
N ARG A 181 -10.56 -11.26 17.92
CA ARG A 181 -9.56 -12.33 17.70
C ARG A 181 -8.13 -11.80 17.77
N LEU A 182 -7.88 -10.60 17.24
CA LEU A 182 -6.57 -9.95 17.35
C LEU A 182 -6.21 -9.59 18.81
N GLU A 183 -7.17 -9.18 19.62
CA GLU A 183 -6.95 -8.91 21.05
C GLU A 183 -6.69 -10.21 21.83
N GLU A 184 -7.43 -11.29 21.56
CA GLU A 184 -7.23 -12.61 22.16
C GLU A 184 -5.84 -13.19 21.83
N GLU A 185 -5.37 -13.05 20.58
CA GLU A 185 -4.01 -13.45 20.18
C GLU A 185 -2.93 -12.59 20.85
N ARG A 186 -3.18 -11.29 21.06
CA ARG A 186 -2.27 -10.40 21.78
C ARG A 186 -2.19 -10.73 23.27
N GLU A 187 -3.28 -11.17 23.89
CA GLU A 187 -3.27 -11.62 25.28
C GLU A 187 -2.64 -13.00 25.47
N GLY A 188 -2.75 -13.88 24.47
CA GLY A 188 -2.10 -15.20 24.45
C GLY A 188 -0.57 -15.17 24.32
N LEU A 189 0.03 -14.04 23.96
CA LEU A 189 1.47 -13.85 23.77
C LEU A 189 2.18 -13.17 24.96
N ARG A 190 1.51 -12.94 26.11
CA ARG A 190 2.20 -12.45 27.31
C ARG A 190 3.14 -13.54 27.86
N PRO A 191 4.44 -13.27 28.07
CA PRO A 191 5.35 -14.24 28.66
C PRO A 191 4.85 -14.64 30.05
N GLN A 192 4.77 -15.93 30.31
CA GLN A 192 4.72 -16.46 31.68
C GLN A 192 6.10 -16.27 32.34
N GLU A 193 6.42 -15.02 32.70
CA GLU A 193 7.47 -14.73 33.67
C GLU A 193 6.78 -14.26 34.94
N GLU A 194 6.45 -15.21 35.81
CA GLU A 194 6.46 -15.08 37.28
C GLU A 194 5.96 -16.40 37.90
N ALA A 195 6.89 -17.34 38.07
CA ALA A 195 6.80 -18.40 39.07
C ALA A 195 8.23 -18.88 39.38
N GLY A 196 9.00 -17.99 40.00
CA GLY A 196 10.18 -18.29 40.80
C GLY A 196 9.90 -17.90 42.24
#